data_AF-A0A963KP99-F1
#
_entry.id   AF-A0A963KP99-F1
#
_cell.length_a   1.000
_cell.length_b   1.000
_cell.length_c   1.000
_cell.angle_alpha   90.00
_cell.angle_beta   90.00
_cell.angle_gamma   90.00
#
_symmetry.space_group_name_H-M   'P 1'
#
loop_
_entity.id
_entity.type
_entity.pdbx_description
1 polymer ?
#
loop_
_entity_poly.entity_id
_entity_poly.type
_entity_poly.pdbx_seq_one_letter_code
_entity_poly.pdbx_strand_id
1 'polypeptide(L)'
;MGDNTFLFHPGYPTGAFRIDGPGGHPNSDMGFTPSFDPSRFTVGVNASTGVATIDIVNSAGSHHEVFNDPNYVAGSTTFGLSVGGSGSAKFDNLLVASPVPEPETYAMLLAGLGLIGAISLRRKAKKIS
;
A
#
# COMPACT_ATOMS: atom_id res chain seq x y z
N MET A 1 9.51 -13.45 11.05
CA MET A 1 8.59 -13.17 12.18
C MET A 1 7.39 -14.09 12.04
N GLY A 2 7.02 -14.92 13.02
CA GLY A 2 5.80 -15.72 12.90
C GLY A 2 4.54 -14.86 12.79
N ASP A 3 3.40 -15.46 12.48
CA ASP A 3 2.12 -14.74 12.39
C ASP A 3 1.72 -14.14 13.74
N ASN A 4 1.65 -12.80 13.83
CA ASN A 4 1.20 -12.09 15.01
C ASN A 4 -0.23 -11.57 14.79
N THR A 5 -1.07 -11.69 15.81
CA THR A 5 -2.44 -11.20 15.82
C THR A 5 -2.54 -9.97 16.72
N PHE A 6 -3.20 -8.94 16.21
CA PHE A 6 -3.52 -7.73 16.94
C PHE A 6 -4.97 -7.78 17.38
N LEU A 7 -5.24 -7.71 18.68
CA LEU A 7 -6.60 -7.79 19.19
C LEU A 7 -6.86 -6.81 20.32
N PHE A 8 -8.13 -6.45 20.47
CA PHE A 8 -8.64 -5.78 21.66
C PHE A 8 -9.29 -6.84 22.54
N HIS A 9 -8.85 -6.95 23.80
CA HIS A 9 -9.34 -8.01 24.68
C HIS A 9 -10.53 -7.52 25.51
N PRO A 10 -11.77 -8.02 25.29
CA PRO A 10 -12.97 -7.46 25.91
C PRO A 10 -13.07 -7.73 27.43
N GLY A 11 -12.28 -8.67 27.96
CA GLY A 11 -12.26 -9.07 29.38
C GLY A 11 -11.47 -8.16 30.33
N TYR A 12 -10.83 -7.09 29.84
CA TYR A 12 -10.05 -6.16 30.68
C TYR A 12 -10.72 -4.78 30.73
N PRO A 13 -10.65 -4.05 31.86
CA PRO A 13 -11.22 -2.70 31.96
C PRO A 13 -10.70 -1.83 30.81
N THR A 14 -11.62 -1.26 30.04
CA THR A 14 -11.38 -0.40 28.85
C THR A 14 -10.90 -1.09 27.56
N GLY A 15 -10.61 -2.40 27.58
CA GLY A 15 -10.22 -3.15 26.38
C GLY A 15 -8.79 -2.87 25.92
N ALA A 16 -7.78 -3.41 26.61
CA ALA A 16 -6.37 -3.20 26.25
C ALA A 16 -6.04 -3.77 24.86
N PHE A 17 -5.30 -2.98 24.07
CA PHE A 17 -4.65 -3.46 22.85
C PHE A 17 -3.56 -4.47 23.20
N ARG A 18 -3.56 -5.61 22.51
CA ARG A 18 -2.59 -6.69 22.70
C ARG A 18 -2.07 -7.22 21.38
N ILE A 19 -0.85 -7.72 21.45
CA ILE A 19 -0.19 -8.46 20.39
C ILE A 19 -0.02 -9.89 20.90
N ASP A 20 -0.51 -10.85 20.13
CA ASP A 20 -0.37 -12.28 20.40
C ASP A 20 0.35 -12.95 19.24
N GLY A 21 1.45 -13.64 19.50
CA GLY A 21 2.10 -14.46 18.48
C GLY A 21 3.53 -14.87 18.78
N PRO A 22 4.14 -15.69 17.91
CA PRO A 22 5.50 -16.21 18.09
C PRO A 22 6.58 -15.13 17.99
N GLY A 23 6.23 -13.91 17.55
CA GLY A 23 7.14 -12.80 17.31
C GLY A 23 7.64 -12.05 18.54
N GLY A 24 7.47 -12.57 19.76
CA GLY A 24 8.03 -11.96 20.98
C GLY A 24 7.04 -11.20 21.87
N HIS A 25 5.74 -11.28 21.60
CA HIS A 25 4.70 -10.65 22.42
C HIS A 25 3.68 -11.71 22.87
N PRO A 26 3.91 -12.40 24.00
CA PRO A 26 2.91 -13.30 24.58
C PRO A 26 1.93 -12.51 25.44
N ASN A 27 0.72 -12.21 24.91
CA ASN A 27 -0.39 -11.60 25.64
C ASN A 27 0.01 -10.34 26.44
N SER A 28 0.90 -9.53 25.88
CA SER A 28 1.41 -8.33 26.54
C SER A 28 0.42 -7.18 26.36
N ASP A 29 0.07 -6.52 27.47
CA ASP A 29 -0.66 -5.26 27.42
C ASP A 29 0.27 -4.19 26.85
N MET A 30 -0.19 -3.56 25.77
CA MET A 30 0.58 -2.57 25.03
C MET A 30 0.34 -1.14 25.52
N GLY A 31 -0.36 -0.96 26.64
CA GLY A 31 -0.56 0.34 27.29
C GLY A 31 -1.41 1.33 26.49
N PHE A 32 -2.18 0.81 25.53
CA PHE A 32 -3.04 1.59 24.66
C PHE A 32 -4.48 1.12 24.79
N THR A 33 -5.35 2.05 25.16
CA THR A 33 -6.80 1.85 25.25
C THR A 33 -7.45 2.45 23.99
N PRO A 34 -8.26 1.68 23.24
CA PRO A 34 -8.99 2.20 22.09
C PRO A 34 -10.03 3.23 22.54
N SER A 35 -10.08 4.36 21.84
CA SER A 35 -11.17 5.33 21.90
C SER A 35 -12.16 5.05 20.77
N PHE A 36 -13.44 5.35 20.99
CA PHE A 36 -14.49 5.28 19.96
C PHE A 36 -14.42 6.46 18.95
N ASP A 37 -13.49 7.39 19.16
CA ASP A 37 -13.17 8.46 18.22
C ASP A 37 -12.40 7.94 16.99
N PRO A 38 -12.40 8.67 15.85
CA PRO A 38 -11.65 8.28 14.67
C PRO A 38 -10.18 8.05 15.01
N SER A 39 -9.76 6.81 14.80
CA SER A 39 -8.41 6.32 15.07
C SER A 39 -7.69 6.06 13.75
N ARG A 40 -6.41 6.40 13.68
CA ARG A 40 -5.55 6.06 12.54
C ARG A 40 -4.76 4.80 12.88
N PHE A 41 -4.80 3.83 11.98
CA PHE A 41 -3.94 2.65 12.00
C PHE A 41 -3.04 2.72 10.76
N THR A 42 -1.73 2.74 10.96
CA THR A 42 -0.73 2.84 9.89
C THR A 42 0.22 1.66 9.99
N VAL A 43 0.53 1.06 8.83
CA VAL A 43 1.56 0.02 8.73
C VAL A 43 2.62 0.47 7.74
N GLY A 44 3.87 0.44 8.15
CA GLY A 44 5.02 0.80 7.33
C GLY A 44 5.93 -0.40 7.13
N VAL A 45 6.61 -0.47 5.98
CA VAL A 45 7.70 -1.43 5.74
C VAL A 45 8.86 -0.68 5.08
N ASN A 46 10.05 -0.73 5.69
CA ASN A 46 11.26 -0.19 5.10
C ASN A 46 11.92 -1.26 4.21
N ALA A 47 11.84 -1.06 2.90
CA ALA A 47 12.39 -1.96 1.86
C ALA A 47 13.89 -2.26 1.98
N SER A 48 14.64 -1.36 2.61
CA SER A 48 16.08 -1.46 2.74
C SER A 48 16.50 -2.21 4.00
N THR A 49 15.67 -2.22 5.03
CA THR A 49 16.02 -2.77 6.34
C THR A 49 15.10 -3.91 6.78
N GLY A 50 13.97 -4.12 6.11
CA GLY A 50 12.98 -5.14 6.49
C GLY A 50 12.18 -4.81 7.73
N VAL A 51 12.38 -3.61 8.28
CA VAL A 51 11.69 -3.14 9.47
C VAL A 51 10.24 -2.87 9.09
N ALA A 52 9.33 -3.62 9.70
CA ALA A 52 7.91 -3.33 9.65
C ALA A 52 7.49 -2.58 10.92
N THR A 53 6.69 -1.53 10.79
CA THR A 53 6.19 -0.75 11.92
C THR A 53 4.67 -0.73 11.93
N ILE A 54 4.09 -0.64 13.12
CA ILE A 54 2.66 -0.43 13.30
C ILE A 54 2.47 0.77 14.20
N ASP A 55 1.72 1.75 13.71
CA ASP A 55 1.36 2.97 14.43
C ASP A 55 -0.15 3.04 14.60
N ILE A 56 -0.60 3.17 15.84
CA ILE A 56 -2.00 3.42 16.19
C ILE A 56 -2.08 4.77 16.88
N VAL A 57 -2.93 5.67 16.38
CA VAL A 57 -3.08 7.02 16.92
C VAL A 57 -4.56 7.35 17.08
N ASN A 58 -4.95 7.80 18.27
CA ASN A 58 -6.28 8.33 18.54
C ASN A 58 -6.19 9.52 19.53
N SER A 59 -7.34 10.04 19.94
CA SER A 59 -7.47 11.13 20.92
C SER A 59 -6.99 10.77 22.33
N ALA A 60 -6.86 9.48 22.66
CA ALA A 60 -6.35 8.99 23.95
C ALA A 60 -4.83 8.78 23.97
N GLY A 61 -4.17 8.70 22.81
CA GLY A 61 -2.72 8.53 22.73
C GLY A 61 -2.23 7.89 21.43
N SER A 62 -0.99 7.38 21.47
CA SER A 62 -0.37 6.69 20.34
C SER A 62 0.39 5.46 20.79
N HIS A 63 0.40 4.43 19.95
CA HIS A 63 1.16 3.20 20.12
C HIS A 63 2.04 2.97 18.88
N HIS A 64 3.31 2.61 19.09
CA HIS A 64 4.27 2.29 18.04
C HIS A 64 4.93 0.95 18.31
N GLU A 65 4.83 0.01 17.36
CA GLU A 65 5.47 -1.29 17.42
C GLU A 65 6.46 -1.47 16.26
N VAL A 66 7.58 -2.15 16.53
CA VAL A 66 8.62 -2.39 15.53
C VAL A 66 8.90 -3.89 15.43
N PHE A 67 8.76 -4.42 14.22
CA PHE A 67 9.08 -5.80 13.88
C PHE A 67 10.31 -5.84 12.97
N ASN A 68 11.40 -6.44 13.46
CA ASN A 68 12.61 -6.74 12.68
C ASN A 68 12.68 -8.22 12.28
N ASP A 69 12.51 -8.56 11.01
CA ASP A 69 12.84 -9.92 10.55
C ASP A 69 14.37 -10.07 10.36
N PRO A 70 15.07 -10.88 11.16
CA PRO A 70 16.51 -11.06 11.04
C PRO A 70 16.93 -11.74 9.72
N ASN A 71 15.99 -12.37 9.00
CA ASN A 71 16.24 -13.04 7.73
C ASN A 71 15.72 -12.24 6.53
N TYR A 72 15.41 -10.95 6.70
CA TYR A 72 14.91 -10.12 5.62
C TYR A 72 15.91 -10.00 4.46
N VAL A 73 15.41 -10.16 3.23
CA VAL A 73 16.16 -9.90 1.99
C VAL A 73 15.67 -8.59 1.40
N ALA A 74 16.59 -7.64 1.20
CA ALA A 74 16.29 -6.30 0.70
C ALA A 74 15.62 -6.32 -0.69
N GLY A 75 14.67 -5.40 -0.88
CA GLY A 75 13.98 -5.21 -2.16
C GLY A 75 12.57 -5.81 -2.24
N SER A 76 12.11 -6.52 -1.20
CA SER A 76 10.70 -6.92 -1.06
C SER A 76 9.94 -5.91 -0.20
N THR A 77 9.01 -5.18 -0.80
CA THR A 77 8.10 -4.22 -0.11
C THR A 77 6.67 -4.72 -0.01
N THR A 78 6.43 -6.00 -0.32
CA THR A 78 5.07 -6.53 -0.40
C THR A 78 4.45 -6.57 0.99
N PHE A 79 3.55 -5.62 1.25
CA PHE A 79 2.66 -5.63 2.39
C PHE A 79 1.36 -6.33 2.00
N GLY A 80 1.09 -7.49 2.60
CA GLY A 80 -0.15 -8.25 2.40
C GLY A 80 -1.06 -8.14 3.62
N LEU A 81 -2.29 -7.70 3.44
CA LEU A 81 -3.33 -7.79 4.47
C LEU A 81 -4.10 -9.10 4.28
N SER A 82 -3.98 -10.04 5.22
CA SER A 82 -4.80 -11.24 5.29
C SER A 82 -5.83 -11.08 6.41
N VAL A 83 -7.11 -11.13 6.09
CA VAL A 83 -8.19 -11.11 7.09
C VAL A 83 -8.63 -12.56 7.34
N GLY A 84 -8.33 -13.09 8.53
CA GLY A 84 -8.76 -14.41 8.96
C GLY A 84 -10.22 -14.39 9.42
N GLY A 85 -11.16 -14.91 8.61
CA GLY A 85 -12.57 -15.08 8.97
C GLY A 85 -13.53 -14.68 7.85
N SER A 86 -14.84 -14.78 8.10
CA SER A 86 -15.91 -14.44 7.13
C SER A 86 -16.10 -12.93 6.90
N GLY A 87 -15.09 -12.11 7.17
CA GLY A 87 -15.12 -10.65 7.01
C GLY A 87 -14.44 -10.19 5.72
N SER A 88 -14.97 -9.14 5.09
CA SER A 88 -14.35 -8.54 3.89
C SER A 88 -13.49 -7.34 4.29
N ALA A 89 -12.21 -7.32 3.90
CA ALA A 89 -11.44 -6.07 3.89
C ALA A 89 -12.06 -5.13 2.85
N LYS A 90 -12.53 -3.95 3.29
CA LYS A 90 -13.00 -2.90 2.39
C LYS A 90 -11.87 -1.91 2.17
N PHE A 91 -11.41 -1.80 0.94
CA PHE A 91 -10.52 -0.73 0.50
C PHE A 91 -11.36 0.28 -0.25
N ASP A 92 -11.33 1.54 0.17
CA ASP A 92 -11.98 2.65 -0.51
C ASP A 92 -10.90 3.61 -1.04
N ASN A 93 -11.17 4.23 -2.19
CA ASN A 93 -10.29 5.20 -2.82
C ASN A 93 -8.87 4.68 -3.19
N LEU A 94 -8.80 3.43 -3.68
CA LEU A 94 -7.53 2.85 -4.13
C LEU A 94 -7.12 3.48 -5.47
N LEU A 95 -6.05 4.27 -5.46
CA LEU A 95 -5.53 4.91 -6.68
C LEU A 95 -4.59 3.93 -7.41
N VAL A 96 -5.09 3.27 -8.43
CA VAL A 96 -4.27 2.45 -9.34
C VAL A 96 -3.88 3.31 -10.52
N ALA A 97 -2.56 3.52 -10.71
CA ALA A 97 -2.08 4.28 -11.86
C ALA A 97 -2.53 3.60 -13.16
N SER A 98 -3.19 4.36 -14.04
CA SER A 98 -3.52 3.90 -15.38
C SER A 98 -2.22 3.72 -16.19
N PRO A 99 -2.10 2.68 -17.03
CA PRO A 99 -0.97 2.56 -17.95
C PRO A 99 -0.81 3.85 -18.77
N VAL A 100 0.36 4.48 -18.67
CA VAL A 100 0.71 5.61 -19.54
C VAL A 100 1.17 5.01 -20.87
N PRO A 101 0.63 5.43 -22.02
CA PRO A 101 1.10 4.95 -23.32
C PRO A 101 2.61 5.18 -23.45
N GLU A 102 3.33 4.18 -23.95
CA GLU A 102 4.79 4.26 -24.04
C GLU A 102 5.22 5.43 -24.96
N PRO A 103 6.37 6.07 -24.70
CA PRO A 103 6.89 7.16 -25.54
C PRO A 103 6.95 6.80 -27.03
N GLU A 104 7.21 5.52 -27.32
CA GLU A 104 7.24 4.97 -28.67
C GLU A 104 5.88 5.02 -29.37
N THR A 105 4.79 4.79 -28.64
CA THR A 105 3.42 4.84 -29.21
C THR A 105 3.08 6.27 -29.66
N TYR A 106 3.51 7.28 -28.91
CA TYR A 106 3.37 8.68 -29.32
C TYR A 106 4.26 9.02 -30.52
N ALA A 107 5.49 8.54 -30.54
CA ALA A 107 6.38 8.71 -31.69
C ALA A 107 5.81 8.06 -32.96
N MET A 108 5.22 6.87 -32.86
CA MET A 108 4.56 6.17 -33.97
C MET A 108 3.30 6.90 -34.45
N LEU A 109 2.50 7.45 -33.53
CA LEU A 109 1.36 8.30 -33.88
C LEU A 109 1.81 9.54 -34.66
N LEU A 110 2.84 10.23 -34.17
CA LEU A 110 3.41 11.41 -34.83
C LEU A 110 4.03 11.07 -36.19
N ALA A 111 4.73 9.94 -36.29
CA ALA A 111 5.29 9.43 -37.54
C ALA A 111 4.16 9.12 -38.56
N GLY A 112 3.09 8.46 -38.11
CA GLY A 112 1.91 8.20 -38.93
C GLY A 112 1.24 9.49 -39.43
N LEU A 113 1.08 10.48 -38.56
CA LEU A 113 0.51 11.78 -38.92
C LEU A 113 1.41 12.55 -39.91
N GLY A 114 2.72 12.50 -39.71
CA GLY A 114 3.71 13.06 -40.62
C GLY A 114 3.64 12.45 -42.03
N LEU A 115 3.49 11.13 -42.12
CA LEU A 115 3.35 10.42 -43.39
C LEU A 115 2.07 10.83 -44.14
N ILE A 116 0.94 10.91 -43.44
CA ILE A 116 -0.35 11.34 -44.03
C ILE A 116 -0.26 12.79 -44.54
N GLY A 117 0.38 13.68 -43.78
CA GLY A 117 0.65 15.05 -44.20
C GLY A 117 1.47 15.13 -45.49
N ALA A 118 2.56 14.35 -45.58
CA ALA A 118 3.43 14.30 -46.76
C ALA A 118 2.70 13.79 -48.01
N ILE A 119 1.86 12.76 -47.86
CA ILE A 119 1.05 12.21 -48.97
C ILE A 119 0.05 13.26 -49.49
N SER A 120 -0.58 14.01 -48.59
CA SER A 120 -1.55 15.05 -48.93
C SER A 120 -0.94 16.20 -49.74
N LEU A 121 0.29 16.61 -49.40
CA LEU A 121 1.05 17.63 -50.13
C LEU A 121 1.41 17.16 -51.56
N ARG A 122 1.84 15.91 -51.73
CA ARG A 122 2.16 15.34 -53.04
C ARG A 122 0.96 15.31 -53.99
N ARG A 123 -0.23 15.01 -53.47
CA ARG A 123 -1.46 14.98 -54.28
C ARG A 123 -1.88 16.37 -54.74
N LYS A 124 -1.70 17.41 -53.91
CA LYS A 124 -1.97 18.80 -54.32
C LYS A 124 -1.03 19.26 -55.44
N ALA A 125 0.27 18.96 -55.34
CA ALA A 125 1.25 19.32 -56.36
C ALA A 125 0.91 18.71 -57.74
N LYS A 126 0.45 17.45 -57.76
CA LYS A 126 0.04 16.77 -59.01
C LYS A 126 -1.28 17.29 -59.61
N LYS A 127 -2.10 18.01 -58.83
CA LYS A 127 -3.37 18.59 -59.29
C LYS A 127 -3.22 20.01 -59.87
N ILE A 128 -2.01 20.58 -59.82
CA ILE A 128 -1.68 21.95 -60.28
C ILE A 128 -0.81 21.93 -61.56
N SER A 129 -0.48 20.76 -62.13
CA SER A 129 0.08 20.63 -63.48
C SER A 129 -0.95 20.09 -64.46
#